data_AF-A0A965UJM8-F1
#
_entry.id   AF-A0A965UJM8-F1
#
_cell.length_a   1.000
_cell.length_b   1.000
_cell.length_c   1.000
_cell.angle_alpha   90.00
_cell.angle_beta   90.00
_cell.angle_gamma   90.00
#
_symmetry.space_group_name_H-M   'P 1'
#
loop_
_entity.id
_entity.type
_entity.pdbx_description
1 polymer ?
#
loop_
_entity_poly.entity_id
_entity_poly.type
_entity_poly.pdbx_seq_one_letter_code
_entity_poly.pdbx_strand_id
1 'polypeptide(L)'
;MSKPAPTAEDPGEHSDEFQGPLGLLMRAAGEVMASRLKADAKGLDALSDEEMLDMFYSAVRQAAPAIYPQIPQHRIEAMLDQIFADARMDMAATAASTEAVN
;
A
#
# COMPACT_ATOMS: atom_id res chain seq x y z
N MET A 1 -25.51 10.27 42.30
CA MET A 1 -24.46 11.05 41.61
C MET A 1 -23.33 10.10 41.27
N SER A 2 -23.30 9.61 40.03
CA SER A 2 -22.26 8.67 39.57
C SER A 2 -21.31 9.41 38.63
N LYS A 3 -20.02 9.27 38.93
CA LYS A 3 -18.83 9.84 38.29
C LYS A 3 -18.80 9.51 36.78
N PRO A 4 -18.46 10.45 35.88
CA PRO A 4 -18.19 10.08 34.49
C PRO A 4 -16.89 9.28 34.42
N ALA A 5 -16.94 8.12 33.77
CA ALA A 5 -15.77 7.35 33.40
C ALA A 5 -14.96 8.12 32.34
N PRO A 6 -13.62 8.02 32.34
CA PRO A 6 -12.80 8.64 31.31
C PRO A 6 -13.18 8.07 29.94
N THR A 7 -13.36 9.00 29.00
CA THR A 7 -13.69 8.88 27.60
C THR A 7 -13.00 7.67 26.97
N ALA A 8 -13.81 6.80 26.36
CA ALA A 8 -13.30 5.84 25.39
C ALA A 8 -12.45 6.61 24.38
N GLU A 9 -11.18 6.22 24.27
CA GLU A 9 -10.28 6.71 23.23
C GLU A 9 -11.03 6.68 21.90
N ASP A 10 -11.16 7.86 21.29
CA ASP A 10 -11.94 8.08 20.08
C ASP A 10 -11.29 7.27 18.95
N PRO A 11 -11.92 6.22 18.41
CA PRO A 11 -11.34 5.46 17.30
C PRO A 11 -11.27 6.28 16.00
N GLY A 12 -11.72 7.54 16.00
CA GLY A 12 -11.71 8.44 14.85
C GLY A 12 -10.34 9.03 14.51
N GLU A 13 -9.39 9.14 15.45
CA GLU A 13 -8.14 9.93 15.23
C GLU A 13 -7.14 9.30 14.25
N HIS A 14 -7.30 8.03 13.86
CA HIS A 14 -6.46 7.42 12.80
C HIS A 14 -7.02 7.60 11.38
N SER A 15 -8.21 8.19 11.25
CA SER A 15 -8.94 8.27 9.97
C SER A 15 -8.48 9.45 9.10
N ASP A 16 -7.91 10.50 9.69
CA ASP A 16 -7.50 11.72 9.00
C ASP A 16 -6.21 11.55 8.16
N GLU A 17 -5.34 10.60 8.51
CA GLU A 17 -4.06 10.37 7.82
C GLU A 17 -4.25 9.87 6.36
N PHE A 18 -5.41 9.27 6.07
CA PHE A 18 -5.74 8.73 4.74
C PHE A 18 -6.80 9.54 3.98
N GLN A 19 -7.19 10.73 4.44
CA GLN A 19 -8.16 11.58 3.73
C GLN A 19 -7.56 12.34 2.53
N GLY A 20 -6.23 12.36 2.39
CA GLY A 20 -5.54 13.00 1.27
C GLY A 20 -5.47 12.15 -0.01
N PRO A 21 -4.97 12.71 -1.12
CA PRO A 21 -4.78 11.98 -2.39
C PRO A 21 -4.00 10.68 -2.22
N LEU A 22 -3.01 10.66 -1.32
CA LEU A 22 -2.25 9.45 -1.03
C LEU A 22 -3.13 8.35 -0.40
N GLY A 23 -4.01 8.69 0.53
CA GLY A 23 -4.88 7.69 1.13
C GLY A 23 -5.98 7.20 0.19
N LEU A 24 -6.49 8.06 -0.70
CA LEU A 24 -7.35 7.64 -1.80
C LEU A 24 -6.64 6.69 -2.76
N LEU A 25 -5.36 6.95 -3.06
CA LEU A 25 -4.52 6.05 -3.87
C LEU A 25 -4.35 4.70 -3.20
N MET A 26 -4.00 4.67 -1.90
CA MET A 26 -3.82 3.43 -1.15
C MET A 26 -5.11 2.60 -1.11
N ARG A 27 -6.26 3.26 -0.89
CA ARG A 27 -7.56 2.60 -0.90
C ARG A 27 -7.89 2.01 -2.28
N ALA A 28 -7.73 2.80 -3.35
CA ALA A 28 -8.01 2.34 -4.70
C ALA A 28 -7.10 1.17 -5.11
N ALA A 29 -5.81 1.24 -4.75
CA ALA A 29 -4.88 0.13 -4.95
C ALA A 29 -5.30 -1.12 -4.16
N GLY A 30 -5.70 -0.97 -2.89
CA GLY A 30 -6.21 -2.06 -2.07
C GLY A 30 -7.46 -2.73 -2.64
N GLU A 31 -8.41 -1.95 -3.17
CA GLU A 31 -9.61 -2.47 -3.84
C GLU A 31 -9.24 -3.26 -5.12
N VAL A 32 -8.27 -2.79 -5.89
CA VAL A 32 -7.74 -3.51 -7.06
C VAL A 32 -7.09 -4.84 -6.64
N MET A 33 -6.25 -4.84 -5.60
CA MET A 33 -5.62 -6.06 -5.08
C MET A 33 -6.65 -7.07 -4.59
N ALA A 34 -7.63 -6.63 -3.79
CA ALA A 34 -8.70 -7.48 -3.28
C ALA A 34 -9.52 -8.11 -4.42
N SER A 35 -9.79 -7.35 -5.48
CA SER A 35 -10.48 -7.86 -6.67
C SER A 35 -9.67 -8.96 -7.38
N ARG A 36 -8.35 -8.78 -7.54
CA ARG A 36 -7.45 -9.76 -8.16
C ARG A 36 -7.32 -11.03 -7.33
N LEU A 37 -7.07 -10.89 -6.03
CA LEU A 37 -7.02 -12.02 -5.10
C LEU A 37 -8.30 -12.85 -5.11
N LYS A 38 -9.45 -12.17 -5.11
CA LYS A 38 -10.76 -12.83 -5.23
C LYS A 38 -10.93 -13.56 -6.56
N ALA A 39 -10.48 -12.96 -7.66
CA ALA A 39 -10.54 -13.59 -8.99
C ALA A 39 -9.68 -14.85 -9.07
N ASP A 40 -8.51 -14.84 -8.42
CA ASP A 40 -7.57 -15.97 -8.40
C ASP A 40 -7.84 -16.98 -7.27
N ALA A 41 -8.87 -16.75 -6.45
CA ALA A 41 -9.16 -17.52 -5.22
C ALA A 41 -7.94 -17.64 -4.28
N LYS A 42 -7.10 -16.60 -4.23
CA LYS A 42 -5.91 -16.53 -3.38
C LYS A 42 -6.14 -15.61 -2.18
N GLY A 43 -5.58 -16.00 -1.04
CA GLY A 43 -5.40 -15.10 0.11
C GLY A 43 -4.09 -14.32 -0.01
N LEU A 44 -3.97 -13.23 0.75
CA LEU A 44 -2.70 -12.48 0.85
C LEU A 44 -1.57 -13.35 1.39
N ASP A 45 -1.88 -14.28 2.27
CA ASP A 45 -0.96 -15.25 2.87
C ASP A 45 -0.37 -16.25 1.86
N ALA A 46 -0.96 -16.35 0.67
CA ALA A 46 -0.48 -17.21 -0.40
C ALA A 46 0.51 -16.52 -1.34
N LEU A 47 0.79 -15.22 -1.12
CA LEU A 47 1.76 -14.45 -1.90
C LEU A 47 3.10 -14.40 -1.16
N SER A 48 4.19 -14.61 -1.88
CA SER A 48 5.51 -14.18 -1.41
C SER A 48 5.58 -12.64 -1.30
N ASP A 49 6.54 -12.13 -0.53
CA ASP A 49 6.73 -10.68 -0.37
C ASP A 49 6.97 -9.98 -1.72
N GLU A 50 7.67 -10.65 -2.65
CA GLU A 50 7.90 -10.14 -4.00
C GLU A 50 6.60 -10.10 -4.83
N GLU A 51 5.79 -11.17 -4.79
CA GLU A 51 4.48 -11.19 -5.46
C GLU A 51 3.52 -10.16 -4.86
N MET A 52 3.57 -9.95 -3.55
CA MET A 52 2.78 -8.92 -2.86
C MET A 52 3.21 -7.52 -3.30
N LEU A 53 4.51 -7.24 -3.35
CA LEU A 53 5.05 -5.96 -3.80
C LEU A 53 4.69 -5.68 -5.26
N ASP A 54 4.86 -6.66 -6.15
CA ASP A 54 4.54 -6.52 -7.57
C ASP A 54 3.04 -6.33 -7.79
N MET A 55 2.20 -7.03 -7.02
CA MET A 55 0.75 -6.85 -7.07
C MET A 55 0.36 -5.44 -6.60
N PHE A 56 0.93 -4.98 -5.49
CA PHE A 56 0.71 -3.63 -4.96
C PHE A 56 1.18 -2.56 -5.95
N TYR A 57 2.37 -2.71 -6.54
CA TYR A 57 2.89 -1.81 -7.56
C TYR A 57 1.94 -1.66 -8.75
N SER A 58 1.53 -2.81 -9.30
CA SER A 58 0.61 -2.85 -10.42
C SER A 58 -0.74 -2.21 -10.09
N ALA A 59 -1.23 -2.37 -8.87
CA ALA A 59 -2.47 -1.76 -8.40
C ALA A 59 -2.34 -0.23 -8.24
N VAL A 60 -1.25 0.25 -7.67
CA VAL A 60 -0.96 1.69 -7.54
C VAL A 60 -0.82 2.33 -8.92
N ARG A 61 -0.09 1.71 -9.85
CA ARG A 61 0.06 2.21 -11.23
C ARG A 61 -1.29 2.31 -11.95
N GLN A 62 -2.20 1.37 -11.70
CA GLN A 62 -3.55 1.38 -12.26
C GLN A 62 -4.42 2.51 -11.66
N ALA A 63 -4.31 2.77 -10.36
CA ALA A 63 -5.14 3.74 -9.66
C ALA A 63 -4.64 5.19 -9.80
N ALA A 64 -3.33 5.40 -9.89
CA ALA A 64 -2.72 6.72 -9.79
C ALA A 64 -3.21 7.75 -10.83
N PRO A 65 -3.43 7.43 -12.12
CA PRO A 65 -3.91 8.41 -13.09
C PRO A 65 -5.28 9.01 -12.75
N ALA A 66 -6.15 8.25 -12.08
CA ALA A 66 -7.47 8.72 -11.67
C ALA A 66 -7.41 9.64 -10.45
N ILE A 67 -6.41 9.43 -9.57
CA ILE A 67 -6.22 10.21 -8.33
C ILE A 67 -5.42 11.49 -8.58
N TYR A 68 -4.49 11.47 -9.53
CA TYR A 68 -3.64 12.61 -9.91
C TYR A 68 -3.86 13.03 -11.37
N PRO A 69 -5.08 13.41 -11.79
CA PRO A 69 -5.39 13.75 -13.18
C PRO A 69 -4.59 14.93 -13.73
N GLN A 70 -4.06 15.78 -12.85
CA GLN A 70 -3.23 16.93 -13.19
C GLN A 70 -1.77 16.57 -13.52
N ILE A 71 -1.33 15.36 -13.20
CA ILE A 71 0.03 14.90 -13.47
C ILE A 71 -0.01 14.01 -14.71
N PRO A 72 0.83 14.25 -15.73
CA PRO A 72 0.91 13.37 -16.89
C PRO A 72 1.22 11.92 -16.46
N GLN A 73 0.47 10.95 -17.00
CA GLN A 73 0.61 9.54 -16.64
C GLN A 73 2.07 9.06 -16.69
N HIS A 74 2.81 9.38 -17.76
CA HIS A 74 4.22 8.98 -17.89
C HIS A 74 5.12 9.52 -16.77
N ARG A 75 4.80 10.68 -16.16
CA ARG A 75 5.53 11.20 -15.01
C ARG A 75 5.21 10.42 -13.74
N ILE A 76 3.95 10.08 -13.53
CA ILE A 76 3.53 9.25 -12.39
C ILE A 76 4.19 7.88 -12.50
N GLU A 77 4.13 7.25 -13.67
CA GLU A 77 4.73 5.94 -13.92
C GLU A 77 6.24 5.95 -13.65
N ALA A 78 6.97 6.95 -14.17
CA ALA A 78 8.42 7.07 -13.91
C ALA A 78 8.75 7.29 -12.43
N MET A 79 7.93 8.06 -11.70
CA MET A 79 8.12 8.25 -10.25
C MET A 79 7.86 6.96 -9.48
N LEU A 80 6.80 6.22 -9.83
CA LEU A 80 6.52 4.94 -9.22
C LEU A 80 7.63 3.93 -9.55
N ASP A 81 8.10 3.85 -10.79
CA ASP A 81 9.22 2.97 -11.17
C ASP A 81 10.46 3.21 -10.29
N GLN A 82 10.78 4.46 -9.98
CA GLN A 82 11.90 4.80 -9.07
C GLN A 82 11.63 4.34 -7.63
N ILE A 83 10.49 4.70 -7.06
CA ILE A 83 10.14 4.35 -5.67
C ILE A 83 10.14 2.82 -5.48
N PHE A 84 9.60 2.09 -6.45
CA PHE A 84 9.51 0.64 -6.37
C PHE A 84 10.86 -0.06 -6.63
N ALA A 85 11.73 0.51 -7.46
CA ALA A 85 13.10 0.03 -7.59
C ALA A 85 13.87 0.16 -6.27
N ASP A 86 13.75 1.30 -5.59
CA ASP A 86 14.38 1.52 -4.28
C ASP A 86 13.84 0.54 -3.23
N ALA A 87 12.51 0.39 -3.14
CA ALA A 87 11.89 -0.57 -2.22
C ALA A 87 12.34 -2.03 -2.45
N ARG A 88 12.47 -2.42 -3.72
CA ARG A 88 12.94 -3.77 -4.08
C ARG A 88 14.41 -3.99 -3.71
N MET A 89 15.25 -2.96 -3.85
CA MET A 89 16.65 -3.00 -3.39
C MET A 89 16.74 -3.13 -1.87
N ASP A 90 15.94 -2.36 -1.11
CA ASP A 90 15.93 -2.42 0.34
C ASP A 90 15.44 -3.77 0.88
N MET A 91 14.42 -4.35 0.24
CA MET A 91 13.95 -5.70 0.56
C MET A 91 15.04 -6.75 0.30
N ALA A 92 15.73 -6.67 -0.85
CA ALA A 92 16.83 -7.56 -1.18
C ALA A 92 18.01 -7.44 -0.19
N ALA A 93 18.34 -6.21 0.24
CA ALA A 93 19.39 -5.96 1.23
C ALA A 93 19.03 -6.52 2.61
N THR A 94 17.76 -6.44 3.00
CA THR A 94 17.25 -6.96 4.28
C THR A 94 17.21 -8.50 4.28
N ALA A 95 16.79 -9.11 3.17
CA ALA A 95 16.82 -10.55 2.98
C ALA A 95 18.25 -11.10 3.04
N ALA A 96 19.19 -10.47 2.31
CA ALA A 96 20.61 -10.87 2.30
C ALA A 96 21.29 -10.71 3.68
N SER A 97 20.90 -9.70 4.46
CA SER A 97 21.40 -9.52 5.83
C SER A 97 20.87 -10.57 6.80
N THR A 98 19.67 -11.10 6.55
CA THR A 98 19.06 -12.16 7.37
C THR A 98 19.67 -13.53 7.08
N GLU A 99 20.10 -13.79 5.84
CA GLU A 99 20.87 -14.98 5.47
C GLU A 99 22.32 -14.93 5.96
N ALA A 100 22.94 -13.74 6.04
CA ALA A 100 24.33 -13.58 6.52
C ALA A 100 24.49 -13.73 8.04
N VAL A 101 23.39 -13.67 8.81
CA VAL A 101 23.38 -13.77 10.28
C VAL A 101 23.00 -15.19 10.77
N ASN A 102 22.53 -16.07 9.88
CA ASN A 102 22.20 -17.48 10.20
C ASN A 102 23.32 -18.45 9.83
#